data_AF-A0AAU5LBB4-F1
#
_entry.id   AF-A0AAU5LBB4-F1
#
_cell.length_a   1.000
_cell.length_b   1.000
_cell.length_c   1.000
_cell.angle_alpha   90.00
_cell.angle_beta   90.00
_cell.angle_gamma   90.00
#
_symmetry.space_group_name_H-M   'P 1'
#
loop_
_entity.id
_entity.type
_entity.pdbx_description
1 polymer ?
#
loop_
_entity_poly.entity_id
_entity_poly.type
_entity_poly.pdbx_seq_one_letter_code
_entity_poly.pdbx_strand_id
1 'polypeptide(L)'
;MDLAELVRRNLGDRTLAQLAADCGGEPDLAGLRHLSDLAVLPAPRTIRGLARGLRVSEGTVLLAAGETLGLDIDDGVAIDLAGHHRERQIPVEAWTSPEIYIAKRELRFHCENLVAVDRRLASGELINTAATRMLRQQLAGEVTAAERKLKSLLGAIKRSHCVTNL
;
A
#
# COMPACT_ATOMS: atom_id res chain seq x y z
N MET A 1 -1.24 -16.63 -3.37
CA MET A 1 -0.23 -17.26 -2.48
C MET A 1 -0.40 -16.64 -1.11
N ASP A 2 -0.78 -17.42 -0.11
CA ASP A 2 -1.06 -16.91 1.24
C ASP A 2 0.21 -16.63 2.06
N LEU A 3 0.05 -15.95 3.19
CA LEU A 3 1.17 -15.53 4.04
C LEU A 3 1.91 -16.71 4.70
N ALA A 4 1.20 -17.79 5.04
CA ALA A 4 1.82 -18.99 5.62
C ALA A 4 2.68 -19.73 4.58
N GLU A 5 2.24 -19.79 3.34
CA GLU A 5 3.01 -20.31 2.22
C GLU A 5 4.21 -19.42 1.89
N LEU A 6 4.05 -18.09 1.90
CA LEU A 6 5.15 -17.16 1.70
C LEU A 6 6.25 -17.36 2.74
N VAL A 7 5.87 -17.51 4.02
CA VAL A 7 6.83 -17.79 5.10
C VAL A 7 7.52 -19.12 4.86
N ARG A 8 6.78 -20.21 4.63
CA ARG A 8 7.37 -21.55 4.40
C ARG A 8 8.36 -21.56 3.23
N ARG A 9 8.02 -20.90 2.12
CA ARG A 9 8.89 -20.83 0.92
C ARG A 9 10.18 -20.06 1.18
N ASN A 10 10.15 -19.05 2.03
CA ASN A 10 11.30 -18.17 2.27
C ASN A 10 12.03 -18.46 3.58
N LEU A 11 11.53 -19.38 4.41
CA LEU A 11 12.14 -19.72 5.70
C LEU A 11 13.53 -20.36 5.50
N GLY A 12 13.67 -21.26 4.52
CA GLY A 12 14.89 -22.03 4.31
C GLY A 12 15.23 -22.89 5.53
N ASP A 13 16.51 -22.91 5.92
CA ASP A 13 17.00 -23.65 7.10
C ASP A 13 16.78 -22.90 8.43
N ARG A 14 16.13 -21.74 8.40
CA ARG A 14 15.96 -20.88 9.59
C ARG A 14 14.83 -21.39 10.47
N THR A 15 15.01 -21.26 11.77
CA THR A 15 13.93 -21.40 12.74
C THR A 15 13.02 -20.17 12.74
N LEU A 16 11.78 -20.32 13.18
CA LEU A 16 10.87 -19.18 13.37
C LEU A 16 11.44 -18.13 14.34
N ALA A 17 12.25 -18.54 15.33
CA ALA A 17 12.90 -17.61 16.25
C ALA A 17 13.97 -16.76 15.55
N GLN A 18 14.76 -17.37 14.66
CA GLN A 18 15.71 -16.65 13.82
C GLN A 18 14.99 -15.72 12.85
N LEU A 19 13.88 -16.15 12.25
CA LEU A 19 13.06 -15.29 11.40
C LEU A 19 12.51 -14.08 12.17
N ALA A 20 11.99 -14.26 13.39
CA ALA A 20 11.51 -13.15 14.22
C ALA A 20 12.62 -12.14 14.51
N ALA A 21 13.84 -12.61 14.76
CA ALA A 21 15.01 -11.76 14.94
C ALA A 21 15.37 -11.00 13.64
N ASP A 22 15.32 -11.66 12.48
CA ASP A 22 15.55 -11.04 11.17
C ASP A 22 14.46 -10.00 10.82
N CYS A 23 13.22 -10.22 11.30
CA CYS A 23 12.13 -9.26 11.24
C CYS A 23 12.36 -8.05 12.17
N GLY A 24 13.37 -8.09 13.05
CA GLY A 24 13.70 -7.07 14.05
C GLY A 24 12.71 -6.98 15.19
N GLY A 25 12.10 -8.11 15.57
CA GLY A 25 11.19 -8.21 16.71
C GLY A 25 9.72 -7.92 16.39
N GLU A 26 9.40 -7.53 15.15
CA GLU A 26 8.02 -7.32 14.70
C GLU A 26 7.80 -7.96 13.31
N PRO A 27 6.98 -9.01 13.18
CA PRO A 27 6.29 -9.74 14.24
C PRO A 27 7.27 -10.52 15.13
N ASP A 28 6.89 -10.72 16.39
CA ASP A 28 7.58 -11.62 17.31
C ASP A 28 7.22 -13.09 17.00
N LEU A 29 7.77 -14.03 17.78
CA LEU A 29 7.56 -15.46 17.55
C LEU A 29 6.07 -15.85 17.62
N ALA A 30 5.31 -15.23 18.53
CA ALA A 30 3.88 -15.48 18.66
C ALA A 30 3.14 -14.94 17.44
N GLY A 31 3.43 -13.72 17.02
CA GLY A 31 2.89 -13.11 15.81
C GLY A 31 3.17 -13.93 14.56
N LEU A 32 4.38 -14.49 14.42
CA LEU A 32 4.74 -15.37 13.30
C LEU A 32 3.90 -16.67 13.27
N ARG A 33 3.55 -17.22 14.44
CA ARG A 33 2.73 -18.44 14.53
C ARG A 33 1.27 -18.20 14.17
N HIS A 34 0.78 -16.98 14.33
CA HIS A 34 -0.61 -16.60 14.03
C HIS A 34 -0.80 -16.00 12.64
N LEU A 35 0.20 -16.05 11.75
CA LEU A 35 0.10 -15.50 10.40
C LEU A 35 -0.89 -16.24 9.49
N SER A 36 -1.25 -17.48 9.81
CA SER A 36 -2.29 -18.22 9.08
C SER A 36 -3.71 -17.79 9.48
N ASP A 37 -3.87 -17.19 10.65
CA ASP A 37 -5.17 -16.90 11.27
C ASP A 37 -5.37 -15.38 11.39
N LEU A 38 -4.89 -14.63 10.40
CA LEU A 38 -5.06 -13.19 10.39
C LEU A 38 -6.55 -12.84 10.35
N ALA A 39 -7.00 -12.06 11.33
CA ALA A 39 -8.31 -11.42 11.31
C ALA A 39 -8.27 -10.03 10.66
N VAL A 40 -7.07 -9.42 10.62
CA VAL A 40 -6.84 -8.08 10.08
C VAL A 40 -5.49 -8.02 9.36
N LEU A 41 -5.35 -7.05 8.44
CA LEU A 41 -4.08 -6.81 7.77
C LEU A 41 -2.98 -6.48 8.79
N PRO A 42 -1.77 -7.06 8.65
CA PRO A 42 -0.66 -6.75 9.53
C PRO A 42 -0.33 -5.25 9.50
N ALA A 43 0.10 -4.72 10.65
CA ALA A 43 0.53 -3.33 10.72
C ALA A 43 1.73 -3.06 9.79
N PRO A 44 1.91 -1.84 9.28
CA PRO A 44 3.02 -1.52 8.38
C PRO A 44 4.41 -1.91 8.91
N ARG A 45 4.63 -1.78 10.22
CA ARG A 45 5.86 -2.22 10.87
C ARG A 45 6.08 -3.74 10.76
N THR A 46 5.01 -4.52 10.92
CA THR A 46 4.98 -5.97 10.75
C THR A 46 5.21 -6.35 9.29
N ILE A 47 4.59 -5.64 8.33
CA ILE A 47 4.82 -5.85 6.89
C ILE A 47 6.28 -5.62 6.54
N ARG A 48 6.88 -4.51 7.00
CA ARG A 48 8.30 -4.21 6.79
C ARG A 48 9.22 -5.23 7.43
N GLY A 49 8.93 -5.62 8.66
CA GLY A 49 9.69 -6.64 9.37
C GLY A 49 9.66 -7.96 8.62
N LEU A 50 8.48 -8.42 8.21
CA LEU A 50 8.32 -9.61 7.38
C LEU A 50 9.05 -9.49 6.03
N ALA A 51 8.93 -8.36 5.34
CA ALA A 51 9.62 -8.14 4.08
C ALA A 51 11.14 -8.26 4.24
N ARG A 52 11.69 -7.64 5.29
CA ARG A 52 13.11 -7.75 5.64
C ARG A 52 13.51 -9.18 6.00
N GLY A 53 12.76 -9.82 6.89
CA GLY A 53 13.05 -11.16 7.40
C GLY A 53 12.93 -12.23 6.31
N LEU A 54 11.92 -12.13 5.45
CA LEU A 54 11.69 -13.05 4.34
C LEU A 54 12.48 -12.68 3.08
N ARG A 55 13.15 -11.52 3.06
CA ARG A 55 13.90 -10.99 1.91
C ARG A 55 13.05 -10.86 0.64
N VAL A 56 11.82 -10.39 0.80
CA VAL A 56 10.88 -10.12 -0.29
C VAL A 56 10.43 -8.66 -0.24
N SER A 57 9.69 -8.21 -1.26
CA SER A 57 9.12 -6.86 -1.24
C SER A 57 7.97 -6.76 -0.24
N GLU A 58 7.76 -5.57 0.34
CA GLU A 58 6.58 -5.28 1.17
C GLU A 58 5.27 -5.54 0.41
N GLY A 59 5.24 -5.28 -0.90
CA GLY A 59 4.09 -5.59 -1.76
C GLY A 59 3.78 -7.08 -1.78
N THR A 60 4.81 -7.93 -1.88
CA THR A 60 4.65 -9.40 -1.83
C THR A 60 4.06 -9.86 -0.51
N VAL A 61 4.51 -9.28 0.61
CA VAL A 61 3.96 -9.59 1.94
C VAL A 61 2.49 -9.15 2.03
N LEU A 62 2.18 -7.98 1.50
CA LEU A 62 0.84 -7.42 1.55
C LEU A 62 -0.16 -8.20 0.69
N LEU A 63 0.24 -8.63 -0.51
CA LEU A 63 -0.54 -9.52 -1.37
C LEU A 63 -0.82 -10.84 -0.66
N ALA A 64 0.20 -11.42 -0.03
CA ALA A 64 0.05 -12.68 0.69
C ALA A 64 -0.85 -12.54 1.93
N ALA A 65 -0.79 -11.41 2.63
CA ALA A 65 -1.70 -11.10 3.72
C ALA A 65 -3.14 -10.85 3.23
N GLY A 66 -3.31 -10.22 2.06
CA GLY A 66 -4.59 -10.06 1.39
C GLY A 66 -5.22 -11.40 1.07
N GLU A 67 -4.46 -12.30 0.44
CA GLU A 67 -4.90 -13.67 0.13
C GLU A 67 -5.33 -14.43 1.39
N THR A 68 -4.56 -14.35 2.48
CA THR A 68 -4.92 -14.96 3.78
C THR A 68 -6.26 -14.44 4.32
N LEU A 69 -6.58 -13.17 4.06
CA LEU A 69 -7.84 -12.54 4.45
C LEU A 69 -8.97 -12.69 3.42
N GLY A 70 -8.72 -13.37 2.29
CA GLY A 70 -9.67 -13.45 1.17
C GLY A 70 -9.89 -12.12 0.45
N LEU A 71 -8.93 -11.20 0.53
CA LEU A 71 -8.96 -9.90 -0.15
C LEU A 71 -8.24 -9.99 -1.50
N ASP A 72 -8.92 -9.58 -2.56
CA ASP A 72 -8.32 -9.41 -3.88
C ASP A 72 -7.58 -8.07 -3.95
N ILE A 73 -6.26 -8.10 -3.67
CA ILE A 73 -5.38 -6.94 -3.74
C ILE A 73 -4.62 -6.98 -5.06
N ASP A 74 -4.85 -5.98 -5.91
CA ASP A 74 -4.09 -5.81 -7.16
C ASP A 74 -2.60 -5.52 -6.87
N ASP A 75 -1.69 -6.14 -7.62
CA ASP A 75 -0.23 -5.95 -7.53
C ASP A 75 0.17 -4.47 -7.57
N GLY A 76 -0.47 -3.70 -8.43
CA GLY A 76 -0.26 -2.26 -8.54
C GLY A 76 -0.63 -1.58 -7.23
N VAL A 77 -1.74 -1.97 -6.60
CA VAL A 77 -2.17 -1.44 -5.31
C VAL A 77 -1.19 -1.84 -4.22
N ALA A 78 -0.74 -3.09 -4.18
CA ALA A 78 0.20 -3.55 -3.15
C ALA A 78 1.53 -2.76 -3.12
N ILE A 79 2.03 -2.37 -4.30
CA ILE A 79 3.25 -1.56 -4.44
C ILE A 79 3.05 -0.12 -3.93
N ASP A 80 1.94 0.53 -4.29
CA ASP A 80 1.62 1.86 -3.76
C ASP A 80 1.37 1.83 -2.25
N LEU A 81 0.75 0.76 -1.77
CA LEU A 81 0.47 0.55 -0.36
C LEU A 81 1.76 0.44 0.45
N ALA A 82 2.72 -0.37 0.00
CA ALA A 82 4.06 -0.42 0.58
C ALA A 82 4.75 0.96 0.56
N GLY A 83 4.64 1.70 -0.54
CA GLY A 83 5.26 3.03 -0.70
C GLY A 83 4.65 4.13 0.19
N HIS A 84 3.34 4.09 0.46
CA HIS A 84 2.62 5.12 1.24
C HIS A 84 2.39 4.75 2.71
N HIS A 85 2.72 3.53 3.14
CA HIS A 85 2.51 3.03 4.49
C HIS A 85 3.47 3.60 5.55
N ARG A 86 3.98 4.83 5.40
CA ARG A 86 4.98 5.35 6.33
C ARG A 86 4.48 5.57 7.76
N GLU A 87 3.20 5.91 8.00
CA GLU A 87 2.82 6.43 9.33
C GLU A 87 1.43 6.09 9.90
N ARG A 88 0.50 5.39 9.22
CA ARG A 88 -0.86 5.21 9.78
C ARG A 88 -1.40 3.79 9.67
N GLN A 89 -1.89 3.26 10.81
CA GLN A 89 -2.85 2.17 10.84
C GLN A 89 -4.14 2.67 10.19
N ILE A 90 -4.46 2.13 9.03
CA ILE A 90 -5.74 2.37 8.37
C ILE A 90 -6.58 1.12 8.63
N PRO A 91 -7.81 1.23 9.15
CA PRO A 91 -8.69 0.08 9.45
C PRO A 91 -8.98 -0.76 8.20
N VAL A 92 -9.10 -2.09 8.34
CA VAL A 92 -9.32 -3.06 7.24
C VAL A 92 -10.51 -2.65 6.35
N GLU A 93 -11.56 -2.11 6.95
CA GLU A 93 -12.78 -1.64 6.28
C GLU A 93 -12.53 -0.43 5.36
N ALA A 94 -11.51 0.37 5.65
CA ALA A 94 -11.10 1.48 4.78
C ALA A 94 -10.36 1.00 3.53
N TRP A 95 -9.87 -0.24 3.51
CA TRP A 95 -9.18 -0.82 2.35
C TRP A 95 -10.13 -1.55 1.40
N THR A 96 -11.28 -2.00 1.91
CA THR A 96 -12.33 -2.64 1.11
C THR A 96 -13.38 -1.66 0.60
N SER A 97 -13.38 -0.40 1.06
CA SER A 97 -14.23 0.67 0.51
C SER A 97 -13.92 0.87 -0.97
N PRO A 98 -14.86 0.55 -1.88
CA PRO A 98 -14.69 0.78 -3.31
C PRO A 98 -14.34 2.24 -3.62
N GLU A 99 -14.85 3.18 -2.82
CA GLU A 99 -14.60 4.61 -2.97
C GLU A 99 -13.15 4.99 -2.70
N ILE A 100 -12.51 4.40 -1.69
CA ILE A 100 -11.09 4.64 -1.41
C ILE A 100 -10.22 4.02 -2.49
N TYR A 101 -10.55 2.81 -2.93
CA TYR A 101 -9.86 2.15 -4.03
C TYR A 101 -9.91 3.01 -5.31
N ILE A 102 -11.11 3.45 -5.70
CA ILE A 102 -11.32 4.31 -6.88
C ILE A 102 -10.54 5.62 -6.74
N ALA A 103 -10.63 6.29 -5.58
CA ALA A 103 -9.93 7.56 -5.36
C ALA A 103 -8.40 7.44 -5.44
N LYS A 104 -7.83 6.34 -4.94
CA LYS A 104 -6.38 6.06 -5.07
C LYS A 104 -5.98 5.79 -6.52
N ARG A 105 -6.78 4.99 -7.23
CA ARG A 105 -6.53 4.66 -8.64
C ARG A 105 -6.58 5.91 -9.52
N GLU A 106 -7.58 6.78 -9.31
CA GLU A 106 -7.68 8.10 -9.96
C GLU A 106 -6.43 8.94 -9.67
N LEU A 107 -6.03 9.06 -8.39
CA LEU A 107 -4.84 9.82 -8.01
C LEU A 107 -3.58 9.31 -8.71
N ARG A 108 -3.36 7.99 -8.73
CA ARG A 108 -2.22 7.38 -9.43
C ARG A 108 -2.23 7.73 -10.91
N PHE A 109 -3.37 7.53 -11.57
CA PHE A 109 -3.50 7.81 -13.00
C PHE A 109 -3.11 9.25 -13.35
N HIS A 110 -3.59 10.23 -12.56
CA HIS A 110 -3.22 11.63 -12.79
C HIS A 110 -1.74 11.92 -12.50
N CYS A 111 -1.16 11.30 -11.46
CA CYS A 111 0.27 11.42 -11.15
C CYS A 111 1.15 10.84 -12.26
N GLU A 112 0.84 9.64 -12.76
CA GLU A 112 1.59 8.99 -13.84
C GLU A 112 1.56 9.82 -15.12
N ASN A 113 0.39 10.35 -15.48
CA ASN A 113 0.24 11.24 -16.63
C ASN A 113 1.03 12.54 -16.47
N LEU A 114 1.01 13.15 -15.28
CA LEU A 114 1.79 14.37 -15.02
C LEU A 114 3.30 14.10 -15.13
N VAL A 115 3.78 13.00 -14.55
CA VAL A 115 5.18 12.56 -14.64
C VAL A 115 5.57 12.25 -16.09
N ALA A 116 4.69 11.61 -16.86
CA ALA A 116 4.93 11.32 -18.27
C ALA A 116 5.07 12.61 -19.08
N VAL A 117 4.19 13.59 -18.88
CA VAL A 117 4.31 14.91 -19.52
C VAL A 117 5.62 15.60 -19.14
N ASP A 118 5.99 15.58 -17.86
CA ASP A 118 7.24 16.20 -17.38
C ASP A 118 8.49 15.52 -17.96
N ARG A 119 8.51 14.19 -18.07
CA ARG A 119 9.61 13.44 -18.72
C ARG A 119 9.73 13.76 -20.20
N ARG A 120 8.60 13.86 -20.91
CA ARG A 120 8.58 14.18 -22.34
C ARG A 120 8.98 15.63 -22.61
N LEU A 121 8.66 16.55 -21.71
CA LEU A 121 9.19 17.93 -21.73
C LEU A 121 10.72 17.93 -21.51
N ALA A 122 11.21 17.19 -20.52
CA ALA A 122 12.63 17.15 -20.16
C ALA A 122 13.50 16.51 -21.27
N SER A 123 12.96 15.51 -21.98
CA SER A 123 13.64 14.86 -23.12
C SER A 123 13.53 15.64 -24.43
N GLY A 124 12.75 16.72 -24.48
CA GLY A 124 12.50 17.49 -25.70
C GLY A 124 11.50 16.84 -26.67
N GLU A 125 10.91 15.69 -26.32
CA GLU A 125 9.84 15.06 -27.11
C GLU A 125 8.56 15.91 -27.16
N LEU A 126 8.31 16.70 -26.12
CA LEU A 126 7.26 17.70 -26.11
C LEU A 126 7.89 19.09 -26.15
N ILE A 127 7.42 19.90 -27.10
CA ILE A 127 7.77 21.32 -27.15
C ILE A 127 7.06 22.04 -26.01
N ASN A 128 7.80 22.88 -25.28
CA ASN A 128 7.25 23.71 -24.21
C ASN A 128 6.39 24.85 -24.78
N THR A 129 5.17 24.51 -25.18
CA THR A 129 4.19 25.44 -25.75
C THR A 129 3.17 25.89 -24.71
N ALA A 130 2.33 26.88 -25.05
CA ALA A 130 1.19 27.25 -24.23
C ALA A 130 0.24 26.05 -23.99
N ALA A 131 -0.01 25.23 -25.02
CA ALA A 131 -0.84 24.03 -24.91
C ALA A 131 -0.25 23.00 -23.94
N THR A 132 1.06 22.75 -24.00
CA THR A 132 1.74 21.80 -23.09
C THR A 132 1.71 22.30 -21.64
N ARG A 133 1.86 23.62 -21.42
CA ARG A 133 1.72 24.23 -20.09
C ARG A 133 0.31 24.12 -19.53
N MET A 134 -0.71 24.36 -20.37
CA MET A 134 -2.12 24.20 -19.98
C MET A 134 -2.44 22.75 -19.60
N LEU A 135 -1.98 21.77 -20.40
CA LEU A 135 -2.15 20.36 -20.09
C LEU A 135 -1.49 19.98 -18.75
N ARG A 136 -0.25 20.43 -18.51
CA ARG A 136 0.45 20.21 -17.24
C ARG A 136 -0.29 20.82 -16.06
N GLN A 137 -0.80 22.05 -16.20
CA GLN A 137 -1.56 22.74 -15.16
C GLN A 137 -2.89 22.03 -14.86
N GLN A 138 -3.59 21.53 -15.90
CA GLN A 138 -4.80 20.74 -15.74
C GLN A 138 -4.53 19.44 -14.96
N LEU A 139 -3.52 18.67 -15.38
CA LEU A 139 -3.14 17.42 -14.70
C LEU A 139 -2.75 17.66 -13.23
N ALA A 140 -1.99 18.73 -12.94
CA ALA A 140 -1.66 19.11 -11.57
C ALA A 140 -2.92 19.46 -10.74
N GLY A 141 -3.90 20.11 -11.36
CA GLY A 141 -5.21 20.38 -10.76
C GLY A 141 -5.98 19.10 -10.43
N GLU A 142 -5.98 18.14 -11.35
CA GLU A 142 -6.62 16.83 -11.17
C GLU A 142 -5.97 16.01 -10.04
N VAL A 143 -4.62 15.99 -9.98
CA VAL A 143 -3.88 15.39 -8.85
C VAL A 143 -4.32 16.01 -7.52
N THR A 144 -4.35 17.34 -7.45
CA THR A 144 -4.75 18.07 -6.23
C THR A 144 -6.21 17.78 -5.83
N ALA A 145 -7.11 17.63 -6.81
CA ALA A 145 -8.50 17.27 -6.55
C ALA A 145 -8.63 15.83 -6.02
N ALA A 146 -7.94 14.87 -6.65
CA ALA A 146 -7.93 13.48 -6.23
C ALA A 146 -7.34 13.29 -4.81
N GLU A 147 -6.26 14.01 -4.48
CA GLU A 147 -5.69 14.00 -3.13
C GLU A 147 -6.68 14.50 -2.07
N ARG A 148 -7.39 15.59 -2.36
CA ARG A 148 -8.40 16.15 -1.44
C ARG A 148 -9.56 15.18 -1.24
N LYS A 149 -10.03 14.54 -2.30
CA LYS A 149 -11.07 13.50 -2.25
C LYS A 149 -10.62 12.34 -1.36
N LEU A 150 -9.42 11.82 -1.57
CA LEU A 150 -8.86 10.73 -0.76
C LEU A 150 -8.71 11.12 0.72
N LYS A 151 -8.17 12.31 1.01
CA LYS A 151 -8.05 12.83 2.39
C LYS A 151 -9.42 12.96 3.08
N SER A 152 -10.44 13.41 2.35
CA SER A 152 -11.80 13.53 2.85
C SER A 152 -12.39 12.16 3.22
N LEU A 153 -12.27 11.18 2.32
CA LEU A 153 -12.75 9.81 2.54
C LEU A 153 -12.08 9.15 3.75
N LEU A 154 -10.74 9.22 3.83
CA LEU A 154 -9.99 8.70 4.97
C LEU A 154 -10.40 9.41 6.29
N GLY A 155 -10.64 10.71 6.24
CA GLY A 155 -11.14 11.48 7.39
C GLY A 155 -12.54 11.06 7.83
N ALA A 156 -13.43 10.75 6.88
CA ALA A 156 -14.78 10.26 7.18
C ALA A 156 -14.75 8.88 7.86
N ILE A 157 -13.91 7.97 7.38
CA ILE A 157 -13.78 6.65 8.00
C ILE A 157 -13.21 6.76 9.41
N LYS A 158 -12.18 7.59 9.61
CA LYS A 158 -11.62 7.81 10.95
C LYS A 158 -12.68 8.31 11.94
N ARG A 159 -13.56 9.23 11.51
CA ARG A 159 -14.66 9.73 12.35
C ARG A 159 -15.70 8.65 12.64
N SER A 160 -16.07 7.83 11.66
CA SER A 160 -17.04 6.74 11.85
C SER A 160 -16.58 5.71 12.88
N HIS A 161 -15.27 5.41 12.93
CA HIS A 161 -14.70 4.42 13.85
C HIS A 161 -14.41 4.96 15.26
N CYS A 162 -14.27 6.28 15.42
CA CYS A 162 -14.21 6.89 16.76
C CYS A 162 -15.56 6.84 17.49
N VAL A 163 -16.68 6.70 16.77
CA VAL A 163 -18.04 6.71 17.38
C VAL A 163 -18.46 5.32 17.85
N THR A 164 -17.86 4.25 17.32
CA THR A 164 -18.25 2.86 17.62
C THR A 164 -17.56 2.26 18.86
N ASN A 165 -16.63 2.98 19.48
CA ASN A 165 -15.88 2.54 20.67
C ASN A 165 -16.27 3.31 21.97
N LEU A 166 -17.48 3.88 22.01
CA LEU A 166 -18.10 4.49 23.19
C LEU A 166 -19.35 3.69 23.59
#